data_AF-A0AAQ3SRP5-F1
#
_entry.id   AF-A0AAQ3SRP5-F1
#
_cell.length_a   1.000
_cell.length_b   1.000
_cell.length_c   1.000
_cell.angle_alpha   90.00
_cell.angle_beta   90.00
_cell.angle_gamma   90.00
#
_symmetry.space_group_name_H-M   'P 1'
#
loop_
_entity.id
_entity.type
_entity.pdbx_description
1 polymer ?
#
loop_
_entity_poly.entity_id
_entity_poly.type
_entity_poly.pdbx_seq_one_letter_code
_entity_poly.pdbx_strand_id
1 'polypeptide(L)'
;MALEIEHTHLPIRGLNLHVAQVGKSDLGTVLFLHGFPEIWYSWRHQMQAVAAAGYRAIAPDCRGYGLSDQPPEHEAASFDDLVADVLAILDALDVPKAFLVAKDFGARPAYDFALQHPERTRGVVSLGAPYSPGPMPFYDRLPEGFYIHRWRETGRAEADFGRYDVRRVVRTIYVLFSGAEIPIAKEGQETMDLADLSTPLPEWFTEEDLDVYAKLYEKTGFRYPLRMPYSAALLSPVSFDYRWIWLGRAIRKIPTGGLDAKFQVPVTYIPEGCHFVQEQFPEQVNELLLAFLKDHLTCHRSRDVRESPPLFQQDPTLEQSRQAAMAQEIEHTHLPIRGINLHVAQVGRGELGTVVFLHGFPEIWYSWRHQMLAVAAAGYRAVAPDCRGYGLSDQPPEQEEEEASCVWDDLVADVAFLVGMDFGAMPAYEFALQHPERTRGVVCLGVPFSPVPFSFFHTMPEGFYLLRWGEPGRAEADFGRYDVRRVVRTIYVLFSGAEIPIAKEGQEIMDLADLSTPLPEWFTEEDLDAYAKLYEKSGFRYPLQMPYRSLHKMPQRLDAKFQVPVLMVMGEKDYAFKLPGIEAALRGGAMESFMPDLKIPYIPEGSHFVQEQLPEQVNELLLAFLKDHPVAA
;
A
#
# COMPACT_ATOMS: atom_id res chain seq x y z
N MET A 1 -30.40 18.64 20.42
CA MET A 1 -31.13 19.30 19.31
C MET A 1 -30.13 19.48 18.17
N ALA A 2 -30.55 19.37 16.92
CA ALA A 2 -29.71 19.81 15.81
C ALA A 2 -29.48 21.32 15.90
N LEU A 3 -28.33 21.78 15.40
CA LEU A 3 -28.04 23.20 15.20
C LEU A 3 -28.64 23.65 13.88
N GLU A 4 -29.02 24.92 13.77
CA GLU A 4 -29.48 25.49 12.48
C GLU A 4 -28.29 25.58 11.52
N ILE A 5 -28.49 25.19 10.26
CA ILE A 5 -27.48 25.32 9.19
C ILE A 5 -27.74 26.64 8.48
N GLU A 6 -26.77 27.54 8.52
CA GLU A 6 -26.83 28.83 7.84
C GLU A 6 -26.42 28.67 6.38
N HIS A 7 -27.11 29.36 5.46
CA HIS A 7 -26.84 29.32 4.03
C HIS A 7 -26.36 30.69 3.54
N THR A 8 -25.15 30.73 2.97
CA THR A 8 -24.50 31.95 2.48
C THR A 8 -24.17 31.81 0.99
N HIS A 9 -24.03 32.94 0.29
CA HIS A 9 -23.53 32.97 -1.09
C HIS A 9 -22.33 33.92 -1.14
N LEU A 10 -21.21 33.45 -1.70
CA LEU A 10 -19.94 34.16 -1.75
C LEU A 10 -19.61 34.53 -3.20
N PRO A 11 -19.26 35.80 -3.50
CA PRO A 11 -18.85 36.23 -4.83
C PRO A 11 -17.40 35.77 -5.10
N ILE A 12 -17.25 34.58 -5.65
CA ILE A 12 -15.97 33.89 -5.89
C ILE A 12 -15.69 33.82 -7.39
N ARG A 13 -14.58 34.41 -7.83
CA ARG A 13 -14.04 34.28 -9.20
C ARG A 13 -15.04 34.61 -10.34
N GLY A 14 -16.07 35.42 -10.05
CA GLY A 14 -17.11 35.82 -11.01
C GLY A 14 -18.44 35.08 -10.86
N LEU A 15 -18.52 34.09 -9.97
CA LEU A 15 -19.71 33.29 -9.65
C LEU A 15 -20.18 33.59 -8.22
N ASN A 16 -21.48 33.41 -7.93
CA ASN A 16 -21.97 33.33 -6.56
C ASN A 16 -21.99 31.84 -6.15
N LEU A 17 -21.04 31.44 -5.32
CA LEU A 17 -20.96 30.06 -4.80
C LEU A 17 -21.69 29.96 -3.47
N HIS A 18 -22.59 28.99 -3.37
CA HIS A 18 -23.31 28.70 -2.13
C HIS A 18 -22.42 27.95 -1.14
N VAL A 19 -22.49 28.34 0.14
CA VAL A 19 -21.88 27.62 1.26
C VAL A 19 -22.87 27.47 2.40
N ALA A 20 -23.16 26.23 2.77
CA ALA A 20 -23.85 25.86 4.00
C ALA A 20 -22.85 25.80 5.16
N GLN A 21 -23.17 26.34 6.33
CA GLN A 21 -22.28 26.34 7.50
C GLN A 21 -23.01 26.10 8.82
N VAL A 22 -22.33 25.49 9.80
CA VAL A 22 -22.87 25.26 11.15
C VAL A 22 -21.76 25.08 12.18
N GLY A 23 -22.03 25.41 13.45
CA GLY A 23 -21.08 25.28 14.55
C GLY A 23 -20.16 26.49 14.74
N LYS A 24 -19.09 26.31 15.51
CA LYS A 24 -18.16 27.39 15.91
C LYS A 24 -16.72 26.96 15.71
N SER A 25 -15.85 27.89 15.33
CA SER A 25 -14.45 27.62 14.99
C SER A 25 -13.54 27.31 16.18
N ASP A 26 -14.09 26.94 17.34
CA ASP A 26 -13.41 26.82 18.64
C ASP A 26 -12.27 25.77 18.60
N LEU A 27 -12.47 24.65 17.89
CA LEU A 27 -11.44 23.64 17.61
C LEU A 27 -10.84 23.77 16.20
N GLY A 28 -11.49 24.53 15.31
CA GLY A 28 -11.11 24.76 13.92
C GLY A 28 -12.27 24.61 12.95
N THR A 29 -11.94 24.54 11.65
CA THR A 29 -12.92 24.38 10.56
C THR A 29 -12.75 23.03 9.86
N VAL A 30 -13.86 22.42 9.48
CA VAL A 30 -13.95 21.22 8.64
C VAL A 30 -14.74 21.59 7.38
N LEU A 31 -14.10 21.46 6.21
CA LEU A 31 -14.68 21.75 4.90
C LEU A 31 -15.05 20.44 4.20
N PHE A 32 -16.30 20.32 3.78
CA PHE A 32 -16.86 19.12 3.13
C PHE A 32 -17.00 19.29 1.62
N LEU A 33 -16.51 18.35 0.81
CA LEU A 33 -16.55 18.36 -0.67
C LEU A 33 -17.30 17.16 -1.22
N HIS A 34 -18.48 17.41 -1.79
CA HIS A 34 -19.41 16.40 -2.30
C HIS A 34 -18.97 15.76 -3.63
N GLY A 35 -19.52 14.59 -3.94
CA GLY A 35 -19.36 13.89 -5.23
C GLY A 35 -20.40 14.28 -6.27
N PHE A 36 -20.66 13.36 -7.21
CA PHE A 36 -21.80 13.44 -8.15
C PHE A 36 -22.80 12.30 -7.84
N PRO A 37 -24.13 12.54 -7.82
CA PRO A 37 -24.84 13.80 -8.10
C PRO A 37 -25.10 14.59 -6.82
N GLU A 38 -24.17 14.58 -5.86
CA GLU A 38 -24.39 15.22 -4.57
C GLU A 38 -24.24 16.74 -4.61
N ILE A 39 -24.48 17.34 -3.44
CA ILE A 39 -24.48 18.76 -3.09
C ILE A 39 -24.11 18.85 -1.60
N TRP A 40 -24.04 20.05 -1.01
CA TRP A 40 -23.80 20.27 0.42
C TRP A 40 -24.64 19.35 1.35
N TYR A 41 -25.86 19.00 0.92
CA TYR A 41 -26.86 18.28 1.71
C TYR A 41 -26.45 16.84 2.07
N SER A 42 -25.60 16.18 1.28
CA SER A 42 -25.14 14.80 1.61
C SER A 42 -24.31 14.75 2.90
N TRP A 43 -23.74 15.88 3.31
CA TRP A 43 -22.96 16.04 4.54
C TRP A 43 -23.77 16.45 5.77
N ARG A 44 -25.10 16.61 5.66
CA ARG A 44 -25.96 17.14 6.74
C ARG A 44 -25.75 16.46 8.09
N HIS A 45 -25.50 15.15 8.10
CA HIS A 45 -25.25 14.38 9.33
C HIS A 45 -23.86 14.66 9.92
N GLN A 46 -22.83 14.72 9.08
CA GLN A 46 -21.44 14.97 9.47
C GLN A 46 -21.23 16.41 9.93
N MET A 47 -21.86 17.38 9.23
CA MET A 47 -21.87 18.79 9.62
C MET A 47 -22.41 18.97 11.06
N GLN A 48 -23.53 18.33 11.39
CA GLN A 48 -24.10 18.35 12.73
C GLN A 48 -23.18 17.70 13.77
N ALA A 49 -22.59 16.54 13.45
CA ALA A 49 -21.72 15.82 14.37
C ALA A 49 -20.42 16.58 14.72
N VAL A 50 -19.74 17.16 13.72
CA VAL A 50 -18.52 17.95 13.98
C VAL A 50 -18.83 19.29 14.64
N ALA A 51 -19.99 19.89 14.35
CA ALA A 51 -20.46 21.11 15.01
C ALA A 51 -20.81 20.87 16.49
N ALA A 52 -21.51 19.78 16.81
CA ALA A 52 -21.76 19.35 18.19
C ALA A 52 -20.47 19.03 18.95
N ALA A 53 -19.41 18.62 18.26
CA ALA A 53 -18.09 18.38 18.82
C ALA A 53 -17.20 19.65 18.96
N GLY A 54 -17.66 20.83 18.53
CA GLY A 54 -16.94 22.11 18.68
C GLY A 54 -16.11 22.58 17.48
N TYR A 55 -16.41 22.10 16.27
CA TYR A 55 -15.84 22.61 15.01
C TYR A 55 -16.83 23.50 14.25
N ARG A 56 -16.32 24.33 13.33
CA ARG A 56 -17.12 24.98 12.28
C ARG A 56 -17.17 24.04 11.09
N ALA A 57 -18.34 23.48 10.78
CA ALA A 57 -18.57 22.81 9.52
C ALA A 57 -18.86 23.83 8.42
N ILE A 58 -18.27 23.66 7.24
CA ILE A 58 -18.64 24.37 6.01
C ILE A 58 -18.75 23.37 4.86
N ALA A 59 -19.79 23.47 4.04
CA ALA A 59 -20.04 22.61 2.89
C ALA A 59 -20.49 23.48 1.71
N PRO A 60 -19.58 23.82 0.78
CA PRO A 60 -19.96 24.48 -0.47
C PRO A 60 -20.74 23.54 -1.38
N ASP A 61 -21.63 24.12 -2.20
CA ASP A 61 -21.95 23.51 -3.49
C ASP A 61 -20.87 23.91 -4.50
N CYS A 62 -20.30 22.94 -5.21
CA CYS A 62 -19.33 23.20 -6.27
C CYS A 62 -19.95 24.10 -7.37
N ARG A 63 -19.13 24.86 -8.10
CA ARG A 63 -19.59 25.64 -9.27
C ARG A 63 -20.46 24.78 -10.20
N GLY A 64 -21.63 25.28 -10.57
CA GLY A 64 -22.61 24.57 -11.39
C GLY A 64 -23.39 23.43 -10.71
N TYR A 65 -23.27 23.21 -9.41
CA TYR A 65 -24.08 22.27 -8.62
C TYR A 65 -25.03 23.02 -7.67
N GLY A 66 -26.15 22.38 -7.32
CA GLY A 66 -26.98 22.78 -6.18
C GLY A 66 -27.53 24.21 -6.23
N LEU A 67 -27.10 25.05 -5.28
CA LEU A 67 -27.44 26.46 -5.23
C LEU A 67 -26.40 27.38 -5.90
N SER A 68 -25.19 26.91 -6.19
CA SER A 68 -24.13 27.71 -6.82
C SER A 68 -24.44 28.10 -8.27
N ASP A 69 -23.87 29.21 -8.74
CA ASP A 69 -23.99 29.65 -10.13
C ASP A 69 -23.31 28.70 -11.12
N GLN A 70 -23.85 28.62 -12.33
CA GLN A 70 -23.25 27.93 -13.47
C GLN A 70 -22.13 28.78 -14.12
N PRO A 71 -20.94 28.22 -14.39
CA PRO A 71 -19.91 28.93 -15.15
C PRO A 71 -20.27 29.10 -16.64
N PRO A 72 -19.65 30.07 -17.35
CA PRO A 72 -19.93 30.32 -18.77
C PRO A 72 -19.63 29.11 -19.67
N GLU A 73 -20.48 28.84 -20.67
CA GLU A 73 -20.39 27.62 -21.52
C GLU A 73 -19.07 27.42 -22.29
N HIS A 74 -18.23 28.45 -22.37
CA HIS A 74 -16.97 28.45 -23.10
C HIS A 74 -15.73 28.20 -22.21
N GLU A 75 -15.90 28.16 -20.89
CA GLU A 75 -14.84 27.74 -19.97
C GLU A 75 -14.74 26.20 -19.98
N ALA A 76 -13.51 25.68 -20.10
CA ALA A 76 -13.26 24.25 -20.03
C ALA A 76 -13.28 23.81 -18.56
N ALA A 77 -14.21 22.91 -18.23
CA ALA A 77 -14.32 22.34 -16.89
C ALA A 77 -12.98 21.70 -16.44
N SER A 78 -12.42 22.16 -15.32
CA SER A 78 -11.18 21.62 -14.73
C SER A 78 -11.30 21.40 -13.22
N PHE A 79 -10.60 20.40 -12.69
CA PHE A 79 -10.45 20.24 -11.24
C PHE A 79 -9.66 21.40 -10.60
N ASP A 80 -8.78 22.07 -11.34
CA ASP A 80 -8.05 23.25 -10.86
C ASP A 80 -9.00 24.41 -10.48
N ASP A 81 -10.14 24.52 -11.16
CA ASP A 81 -11.17 25.50 -10.81
C ASP A 81 -11.80 25.21 -9.44
N LEU A 82 -12.00 23.94 -9.10
CA LEU A 82 -12.51 23.54 -7.79
C LEU A 82 -11.46 23.79 -6.69
N VAL A 83 -10.18 23.57 -6.98
CA VAL A 83 -9.07 23.91 -6.05
C VAL A 83 -9.01 25.42 -5.79
N ALA A 84 -9.07 26.24 -6.85
CA ALA A 84 -9.06 27.69 -6.76
C ALA A 84 -10.32 28.26 -6.08
N ASP A 85 -11.48 27.66 -6.30
CA ASP A 85 -12.72 28.02 -5.62
C ASP A 85 -12.63 27.68 -4.11
N VAL A 86 -12.10 26.52 -3.72
CA VAL A 86 -11.88 26.15 -2.30
C VAL A 86 -10.94 27.14 -1.61
N LEU A 87 -9.86 27.57 -2.26
CA LEU A 87 -8.96 28.60 -1.72
C LEU A 87 -9.71 29.92 -1.45
N ALA A 88 -10.45 30.40 -2.46
CA ALA A 88 -11.16 31.66 -2.37
C ALA A 88 -12.36 31.62 -1.39
N ILE A 89 -13.01 30.46 -1.21
CA ILE A 89 -14.02 30.24 -0.16
C ILE A 89 -13.40 30.30 1.23
N LEU A 90 -12.23 29.69 1.43
CA LEU A 90 -11.51 29.76 2.71
C LEU A 90 -11.05 31.20 3.03
N ASP A 91 -10.65 31.97 2.02
CA ASP A 91 -10.29 33.39 2.16
C ASP A 91 -11.53 34.26 2.48
N ALA A 92 -12.62 34.11 1.73
CA ALA A 92 -13.85 34.88 1.91
C ALA A 92 -14.60 34.59 3.23
N LEU A 93 -14.23 33.51 3.94
CA LEU A 93 -14.78 33.12 5.23
C LEU A 93 -13.81 33.31 6.42
N ASP A 94 -12.68 34.00 6.19
CA ASP A 94 -11.58 34.22 7.14
C ASP A 94 -11.05 32.92 7.78
N VAL A 95 -10.97 31.82 7.01
CA VAL A 95 -10.49 30.51 7.47
C VAL A 95 -9.01 30.32 7.12
N PRO A 96 -8.08 30.48 8.08
CA PRO A 96 -6.65 30.32 7.79
C PRO A 96 -6.27 28.86 7.50
N LYS A 97 -6.88 27.89 8.19
CA LYS A 97 -6.66 26.45 7.97
C LYS A 97 -7.89 25.60 8.26
N ALA A 98 -8.23 24.69 7.33
CA ALA A 98 -9.31 23.71 7.47
C ALA A 98 -8.80 22.25 7.45
N PHE A 99 -9.56 21.34 8.05
CA PHE A 99 -9.55 19.94 7.64
C PHE A 99 -10.44 19.80 6.40
N LEU A 100 -10.05 18.97 5.44
CA LEU A 100 -10.87 18.64 4.28
C LEU A 100 -11.48 17.26 4.49
N VAL A 101 -12.77 17.12 4.18
CA VAL A 101 -13.49 15.85 4.12
C VAL A 101 -14.15 15.81 2.76
N ALA A 102 -13.97 14.73 2.00
CA ALA A 102 -14.42 14.68 0.62
C ALA A 102 -14.97 13.31 0.25
N LYS A 103 -15.82 13.23 -0.77
CA LYS A 103 -16.33 11.96 -1.29
C LYS A 103 -16.28 11.93 -2.81
N ASP A 104 -15.93 10.78 -3.37
CA ASP A 104 -16.05 10.51 -4.82
C ASP A 104 -15.29 11.58 -5.65
N PHE A 105 -15.84 12.15 -6.72
CA PHE A 105 -15.19 13.21 -7.51
C PHE A 105 -14.75 14.45 -6.69
N GLY A 106 -15.36 14.73 -5.54
CA GLY A 106 -14.92 15.77 -4.61
C GLY A 106 -13.56 15.49 -3.95
N ALA A 107 -13.11 14.23 -3.94
CA ALA A 107 -11.81 13.85 -3.39
C ALA A 107 -10.62 14.35 -4.22
N ARG A 108 -10.74 14.36 -5.56
CA ARG A 108 -9.67 14.85 -6.46
C ARG A 108 -9.21 16.28 -6.11
N PRO A 109 -10.09 17.31 -6.07
CA PRO A 109 -9.69 18.66 -5.68
C PRO A 109 -9.34 18.77 -4.19
N ALA A 110 -9.83 17.88 -3.32
CA ALA A 110 -9.40 17.85 -1.91
C ALA A 110 -7.91 17.46 -1.79
N TYR A 111 -7.46 16.46 -2.56
CA TYR A 111 -6.05 16.07 -2.61
C TYR A 111 -5.20 17.14 -3.31
N ASP A 112 -5.63 17.67 -4.46
CA ASP A 112 -4.89 18.72 -5.17
C ASP A 112 -4.76 20.00 -4.34
N PHE A 113 -5.82 20.42 -3.64
CA PHE A 113 -5.74 21.53 -2.70
C PHE A 113 -4.75 21.23 -1.57
N ALA A 114 -4.75 20.02 -1.01
CA ALA A 114 -3.79 19.67 0.04
C ALA A 114 -2.33 19.69 -0.45
N LEU A 115 -2.10 19.31 -1.71
CA LEU A 115 -0.79 19.33 -2.38
C LEU A 115 -0.32 20.74 -2.74
N GLN A 116 -1.22 21.58 -3.25
CA GLN A 116 -0.93 22.97 -3.66
C GLN A 116 -0.91 23.95 -2.47
N HIS A 117 -1.68 23.67 -1.42
CA HIS A 117 -1.88 24.53 -0.24
C HIS A 117 -1.68 23.79 1.12
N PRO A 118 -0.49 23.22 1.38
CA PRO A 118 -0.16 22.62 2.69
C PRO A 118 -0.22 23.64 3.85
N GLU A 119 -0.05 24.92 3.57
CA GLU A 119 -0.20 26.05 4.50
C GLU A 119 -1.65 26.42 4.80
N ARG A 120 -2.64 25.89 4.07
CA ARG A 120 -4.09 26.02 4.34
C ARG A 120 -4.73 24.74 4.86
N THR A 121 -4.02 23.62 4.80
CA THR A 121 -4.53 22.29 5.15
C THR A 121 -4.12 21.85 6.56
N ARG A 122 -5.06 21.23 7.31
CA ARG A 122 -4.82 20.52 8.59
C ARG A 122 -4.78 18.99 8.46
N GLY A 123 -5.35 18.47 7.38
CA GLY A 123 -5.50 17.05 7.08
C GLY A 123 -6.64 16.82 6.09
N VAL A 124 -6.64 15.67 5.43
CA VAL A 124 -7.68 15.24 4.47
C VAL A 124 -8.31 13.95 4.97
N VAL A 125 -9.61 13.79 4.70
CA VAL A 125 -10.37 12.54 4.72
C VAL A 125 -11.03 12.43 3.34
N SER A 126 -11.01 11.25 2.74
CA SER A 126 -11.86 10.90 1.61
C SER A 126 -12.84 9.80 1.99
N LEU A 127 -13.91 9.65 1.21
CA LEU A 127 -14.80 8.49 1.17
C LEU A 127 -15.00 8.08 -0.30
N GLY A 128 -15.10 6.78 -0.56
CA GLY A 128 -15.35 6.22 -1.91
C GLY A 128 -14.27 6.41 -2.98
N ALA A 129 -13.28 7.30 -2.80
CA ALA A 129 -12.25 7.61 -3.79
C ALA A 129 -10.83 7.70 -3.18
N PRO A 130 -9.88 6.86 -3.61
CA PRO A 130 -8.49 6.91 -3.15
C PRO A 130 -7.73 8.12 -3.72
N TYR A 131 -6.58 8.43 -3.14
CA TYR A 131 -5.60 9.28 -3.80
C TYR A 131 -4.92 8.51 -4.93
N SER A 132 -4.90 9.07 -6.13
CA SER A 132 -4.12 8.55 -7.26
C SER A 132 -3.09 9.59 -7.71
N PRO A 133 -1.78 9.32 -7.59
CA PRO A 133 -0.73 10.14 -8.21
C PRO A 133 -0.57 9.85 -9.72
N GLY A 134 -1.68 9.65 -10.44
CA GLY A 134 -1.66 9.40 -11.88
C GLY A 134 -3.03 9.17 -12.55
N PRO A 135 -3.05 9.18 -13.90
CA PRO A 135 -4.19 8.72 -14.71
C PRO A 135 -4.53 7.22 -14.52
N MET A 136 -5.68 6.77 -15.07
CA MET A 136 -6.43 5.61 -14.55
C MET A 136 -6.54 4.39 -15.50
N PRO A 137 -5.62 3.40 -15.45
CA PRO A 137 -5.81 1.68 -16.71
C PRO A 137 -7.11 0.89 -16.84
N PHE A 138 -8.27 1.36 -16.37
CA PHE A 138 -9.51 0.56 -16.46
C PHE A 138 -10.60 1.14 -17.40
N TYR A 139 -10.60 2.44 -17.70
CA TYR A 139 -11.67 3.07 -18.51
C TYR A 139 -11.81 2.53 -19.93
N ASP A 140 -10.73 2.03 -20.53
CA ASP A 140 -10.73 1.41 -21.86
C ASP A 140 -10.77 -0.13 -21.82
N ARG A 141 -10.93 -0.71 -20.62
CA ARG A 141 -11.18 -2.14 -20.36
C ARG A 141 -12.60 -2.40 -19.82
N LEU A 142 -13.29 -1.36 -19.37
CA LEU A 142 -14.68 -1.41 -18.94
C LEU A 142 -15.61 -1.73 -20.14
N PRO A 143 -16.71 -2.49 -19.93
CA PRO A 143 -17.69 -2.72 -20.97
C PRO A 143 -18.28 -1.41 -21.53
N GLU A 144 -18.66 -1.39 -22.81
CA GLU A 144 -19.38 -0.25 -23.41
C GLU A 144 -20.64 0.13 -22.63
N GLY A 145 -21.28 -0.85 -22.00
CA GLY A 145 -22.43 -0.68 -21.11
C GLY A 145 -22.17 0.10 -19.82
N PHE A 146 -20.92 0.24 -19.39
CA PHE A 146 -20.57 0.84 -18.10
C PHE A 146 -20.78 2.36 -18.13
N TYR A 147 -21.46 2.89 -17.10
CA TYR A 147 -21.95 4.27 -17.10
C TYR A 147 -20.89 5.33 -17.40
N ILE A 148 -19.66 5.24 -16.86
CA ILE A 148 -18.61 6.25 -17.15
C ILE A 148 -18.16 6.19 -18.63
N HIS A 149 -18.14 5.02 -19.27
CA HIS A 149 -17.82 4.90 -20.69
C HIS A 149 -18.87 5.61 -21.56
N ARG A 150 -20.11 5.71 -21.08
CA ARG A 150 -21.21 6.37 -21.80
C ARG A 150 -21.33 7.84 -21.45
N TRP A 151 -21.11 8.20 -20.19
CA TRP A 151 -21.16 9.60 -19.74
C TRP A 151 -19.90 10.41 -20.13
N ARG A 152 -18.79 9.75 -20.50
CA ARG A 152 -17.65 10.42 -21.17
C ARG A 152 -17.90 10.82 -22.63
N GLU A 153 -18.94 10.26 -23.26
CA GLU A 153 -19.34 10.63 -24.61
C GLU A 153 -20.13 11.94 -24.57
N THR A 154 -19.57 12.99 -25.18
CA THR A 154 -20.07 14.37 -25.03
C THR A 154 -21.50 14.53 -25.52
N GLY A 155 -22.43 14.87 -24.63
CA GLY A 155 -23.85 14.99 -24.94
C GLY A 155 -24.67 13.71 -24.72
N ARG A 156 -24.05 12.54 -24.54
CA ARG A 156 -24.78 11.27 -24.36
C ARG A 156 -25.43 11.18 -22.99
N ALA A 157 -24.73 11.59 -21.93
CA ALA A 157 -25.34 11.71 -20.60
C ALA A 157 -26.44 12.79 -20.57
N GLU A 158 -26.19 13.97 -21.15
CA GLU A 158 -27.22 15.03 -21.22
C GLU A 158 -28.46 14.57 -22.01
N ALA A 159 -28.29 13.75 -23.06
CA ALA A 159 -29.39 13.17 -23.82
C ALA A 159 -30.12 12.04 -23.05
N ASP A 160 -29.40 11.15 -22.39
CA ASP A 160 -29.96 10.06 -21.56
C ASP A 160 -30.81 10.61 -20.41
N PHE A 161 -30.26 11.59 -19.68
CA PHE A 161 -30.92 12.27 -18.57
C PHE A 161 -32.11 13.09 -19.07
N GLY A 162 -31.98 13.77 -20.22
CA GLY A 162 -33.03 14.58 -20.85
C GLY A 162 -34.26 13.82 -21.32
N ARG A 163 -34.27 12.48 -21.22
CA ARG A 163 -35.48 11.64 -21.42
C ARG A 163 -36.47 11.74 -20.26
N TYR A 164 -36.04 12.24 -19.11
CA TYR A 164 -36.78 12.18 -17.85
C TYR A 164 -36.78 13.51 -17.09
N ASP A 165 -37.69 13.63 -16.13
CA ASP A 165 -37.65 14.71 -15.14
C ASP A 165 -36.48 14.55 -14.15
N VAL A 166 -36.11 15.65 -13.51
CA VAL A 166 -34.96 15.71 -12.60
C VAL A 166 -35.14 14.78 -11.40
N ARG A 167 -36.35 14.65 -10.84
CA ARG A 167 -36.63 13.76 -9.71
C ARG A 167 -36.37 12.30 -10.09
N ARG A 168 -36.84 11.87 -11.27
CA ARG A 168 -36.57 10.53 -11.80
C ARG A 168 -35.08 10.28 -12.03
N VAL A 169 -34.34 11.26 -12.58
CA VAL A 169 -32.88 11.13 -12.75
C VAL A 169 -32.18 10.91 -11.41
N VAL A 170 -32.43 11.76 -10.41
CA VAL A 170 -31.83 11.60 -9.08
C VAL A 170 -32.22 10.26 -8.44
N ARG A 171 -33.51 9.88 -8.52
CA ARG A 171 -33.99 8.57 -8.03
C ARG A 171 -33.22 7.41 -8.66
N THR A 172 -33.09 7.40 -9.99
CA THR A 172 -32.39 6.32 -10.70
C THR A 172 -30.93 6.23 -10.25
N ILE A 173 -30.23 7.36 -10.07
CA ILE A 173 -28.85 7.35 -9.59
C ILE A 173 -28.77 6.82 -8.16
N TYR A 174 -29.59 7.32 -7.23
CA TYR A 174 -29.58 6.82 -5.84
C TYR A 174 -29.96 5.34 -5.72
N VAL A 175 -30.91 4.84 -6.53
CA VAL A 175 -31.25 3.41 -6.57
C VAL A 175 -30.09 2.57 -7.12
N LEU A 176 -29.53 2.93 -8.28
CA LEU A 176 -28.46 2.14 -8.92
C LEU A 176 -27.18 2.09 -8.09
N PHE A 177 -26.72 3.23 -7.57
CA PHE A 177 -25.45 3.32 -6.83
C PHE A 177 -25.57 2.96 -5.34
N SER A 178 -26.76 2.61 -4.87
CA SER A 178 -26.98 1.90 -3.61
C SER A 178 -26.98 0.37 -3.76
N GLY A 179 -27.05 -0.15 -4.99
CA GLY A 179 -27.03 -1.59 -5.26
C GLY A 179 -25.64 -2.21 -5.12
N ALA A 180 -25.61 -3.54 -4.88
CA ALA A 180 -24.38 -4.32 -4.86
C ALA A 180 -23.87 -4.71 -6.27
N GLU A 181 -24.68 -4.53 -7.31
CA GLU A 181 -24.31 -4.79 -8.70
C GLU A 181 -23.84 -3.52 -9.42
N ILE A 182 -22.83 -3.64 -10.28
CA ILE A 182 -22.30 -2.52 -11.04
C ILE A 182 -23.25 -2.19 -12.21
N PRO A 183 -23.71 -0.94 -12.38
CA PRO A 183 -24.62 -0.58 -13.47
C PRO A 183 -23.94 -0.66 -14.84
N ILE A 184 -24.30 -1.71 -15.61
CA ILE A 184 -23.82 -1.99 -16.96
C ILE A 184 -25.05 -2.17 -17.88
N ALA A 185 -25.30 -1.18 -18.73
CA ALA A 185 -26.38 -1.19 -19.71
C ALA A 185 -26.09 -2.16 -20.88
N LYS A 186 -27.14 -2.67 -21.52
CA LYS A 186 -27.02 -3.56 -22.68
C LYS A 186 -27.00 -2.75 -23.99
N GLU A 187 -26.75 -3.45 -25.10
CA GLU A 187 -26.93 -2.90 -26.44
C GLU A 187 -28.39 -2.42 -26.63
N GLY A 188 -28.59 -1.20 -27.12
CA GLY A 188 -29.92 -0.60 -27.31
C GLY A 188 -30.63 -0.12 -26.04
N GLN A 189 -30.00 -0.23 -24.86
CA GLN A 189 -30.44 0.33 -23.58
C GLN A 189 -29.55 1.53 -23.23
N GLU A 190 -29.97 2.47 -22.38
CA GLU A 190 -29.08 3.47 -21.74
C GLU A 190 -29.06 3.40 -20.21
N THR A 191 -28.14 4.11 -19.54
CA THR A 191 -27.93 4.00 -18.10
C THR A 191 -29.20 4.31 -17.30
N MET A 192 -29.99 5.33 -17.70
CA MET A 192 -31.26 5.64 -17.02
C MET A 192 -32.39 4.61 -17.25
N ASP A 193 -32.21 3.62 -18.14
CA ASP A 193 -33.14 2.47 -18.31
C ASP A 193 -32.76 1.28 -17.41
N LEU A 194 -31.71 1.35 -16.59
CA LEU A 194 -31.30 0.25 -15.72
C LEU A 194 -32.15 0.12 -14.45
N ALA A 195 -32.72 1.22 -13.94
CA ALA A 195 -33.55 1.19 -12.75
C ALA A 195 -35.01 0.87 -13.09
N ASP A 196 -35.53 -0.22 -12.51
CA ASP A 196 -36.98 -0.43 -12.45
C ASP A 196 -37.59 0.59 -11.47
N LEU A 197 -38.58 1.35 -11.92
CA LEU A 197 -39.32 2.31 -11.11
C LEU A 197 -40.16 1.64 -10.00
N SER A 198 -40.40 0.33 -10.08
CA SER A 198 -41.01 -0.43 -8.97
C SER A 198 -40.08 -0.60 -7.76
N THR A 199 -38.77 -0.39 -7.96
CA THR A 199 -37.77 -0.45 -6.89
C THR A 199 -38.03 0.68 -5.87
N PRO A 200 -38.12 0.37 -4.56
CA PRO A 200 -38.19 1.40 -3.53
C PRO A 200 -36.91 2.23 -3.48
N LEU A 201 -36.95 3.37 -2.79
CA LEU A 201 -35.72 4.05 -2.40
C LEU A 201 -34.96 3.19 -1.36
N PRO A 202 -33.63 3.34 -1.25
CA PRO A 202 -32.89 2.82 -0.09
C PRO A 202 -33.52 3.29 1.22
N GLU A 203 -33.57 2.44 2.25
CA GLU A 203 -34.32 2.73 3.49
C GLU A 203 -33.83 3.98 4.25
N TRP A 204 -32.59 4.40 4.00
CA TRP A 204 -31.94 5.60 4.56
C TRP A 204 -32.12 6.87 3.70
N PHE A 205 -32.71 6.75 2.50
CA PHE A 205 -32.88 7.86 1.54
C PHE A 205 -34.37 8.12 1.32
N THR A 206 -34.90 9.20 1.90
CA THR A 206 -36.33 9.46 1.91
C THR A 206 -36.83 10.16 0.65
N GLU A 207 -38.15 10.15 0.42
CA GLU A 207 -38.77 10.98 -0.63
C GLU A 207 -38.58 12.48 -0.35
N GLU A 208 -38.37 12.91 0.90
CA GLU A 208 -38.04 14.29 1.28
C GLU A 208 -36.59 14.65 0.91
N ASP A 209 -35.62 13.74 1.14
CA ASP A 209 -34.24 13.92 0.65
C ASP A 209 -34.25 14.03 -0.89
N LEU A 210 -35.00 13.17 -1.57
CA LEU A 210 -35.18 13.21 -3.02
C LEU A 210 -35.83 14.52 -3.49
N ASP A 211 -36.76 15.12 -2.74
CA ASP A 211 -37.29 16.46 -3.03
C ASP A 211 -36.21 17.55 -2.93
N VAL A 212 -35.33 17.48 -1.93
CA VAL A 212 -34.22 18.44 -1.78
C VAL A 212 -33.25 18.37 -2.98
N TYR A 213 -32.79 17.17 -3.34
CA TYR A 213 -31.91 17.00 -4.50
C TYR A 213 -32.61 17.40 -5.80
N ALA A 214 -33.85 16.94 -6.04
CA ALA A 214 -34.59 17.23 -7.27
C ALA A 214 -34.77 18.74 -7.50
N LYS A 215 -35.28 19.46 -6.49
CA LYS A 215 -35.51 20.91 -6.56
C LYS A 215 -34.24 21.73 -6.83
N LEU A 216 -33.08 21.23 -6.38
CA LEU A 216 -31.80 21.91 -6.57
C LEU A 216 -31.21 21.66 -7.97
N TYR A 217 -31.38 20.45 -8.51
CA TYR A 217 -31.05 20.17 -9.92
C TYR A 217 -32.08 20.70 -10.92
N GLU A 218 -33.32 21.01 -10.52
CA GLU A 218 -34.26 21.80 -11.34
C GLU A 218 -33.75 23.23 -11.58
N LYS A 219 -33.00 23.81 -10.62
CA LYS A 219 -32.37 25.13 -10.78
C LYS A 219 -31.13 25.05 -11.69
N THR A 220 -30.24 24.09 -11.44
CA THR A 220 -28.89 24.07 -12.05
C THR A 220 -28.78 23.18 -13.29
N GLY A 221 -29.51 22.06 -13.35
CA GLY A 221 -29.36 21.02 -14.37
C GLY A 221 -28.05 20.25 -14.28
N PHE A 222 -27.97 19.12 -14.97
CA PHE A 222 -26.83 18.21 -14.88
C PHE A 222 -25.65 18.54 -15.83
N ARG A 223 -25.78 19.55 -16.71
CA ARG A 223 -24.83 19.78 -17.82
C ARG A 223 -23.38 20.06 -17.37
N TYR A 224 -23.18 20.94 -16.39
CA TYR A 224 -21.84 21.14 -15.81
C TYR A 224 -21.45 20.01 -14.83
N PRO A 225 -22.35 19.54 -13.94
CA PRO A 225 -22.13 18.35 -13.11
C PRO A 225 -21.72 17.06 -13.83
N LEU A 226 -22.03 16.91 -15.13
CA LEU A 226 -21.57 15.81 -15.98
C LEU A 226 -20.22 16.11 -16.65
N ARG A 227 -20.03 17.35 -17.13
CA ARG A 227 -18.78 17.76 -17.82
C ARG A 227 -17.55 17.76 -16.91
N MET A 228 -17.71 18.15 -15.64
CA MET A 228 -16.64 18.14 -14.65
C MET A 228 -16.01 16.75 -14.43
N PRO A 229 -16.76 15.72 -14.01
CA PRO A 229 -16.18 14.40 -13.76
C PRO A 229 -15.90 13.56 -15.02
N TYR A 230 -16.62 13.77 -16.13
CA TYR A 230 -16.61 12.83 -17.26
C TYR A 230 -16.02 13.36 -18.58
N SER A 231 -15.65 14.64 -18.71
CA SER A 231 -15.12 15.13 -19.99
C SER A 231 -13.81 14.45 -20.40
N ALA A 232 -13.71 14.04 -21.67
CA ALA A 232 -12.59 13.26 -22.19
C ALA A 232 -11.22 13.94 -22.08
N ALA A 233 -11.17 15.27 -21.92
CA ALA A 233 -9.93 16.01 -21.67
C ALA A 233 -9.31 15.70 -20.29
N LEU A 234 -10.12 15.30 -19.30
CA LEU A 234 -9.68 14.92 -17.95
C LEU A 234 -9.44 13.41 -17.81
N LEU A 235 -9.73 12.61 -18.84
CA LEU A 235 -9.64 11.14 -18.86
C LEU A 235 -8.73 10.65 -20.02
N SER A 236 -7.58 11.32 -20.20
CA SER A 236 -6.58 11.00 -21.23
C SER A 236 -5.85 9.66 -20.93
N PRO A 237 -5.35 8.93 -21.95
CA PRO A 237 -5.24 7.48 -21.87
C PRO A 237 -3.97 6.96 -21.18
N VAL A 238 -4.11 6.48 -19.94
CA VAL A 238 -3.11 5.62 -19.28
C VAL A 238 -3.83 4.61 -18.38
N SER A 239 -3.59 3.32 -18.64
CA SER A 239 -3.40 2.15 -17.74
C SER A 239 -3.74 2.35 -16.11
N PHE A 240 -5.18 1.39 -14.59
CA PHE A 240 -5.55 1.08 -13.11
C PHE A 240 -6.45 -0.18 -13.07
N ASP A 241 -6.85 -0.58 -11.86
CA ASP A 241 -7.89 -1.54 -11.45
C ASP A 241 -8.42 -1.08 -10.05
N TYR A 242 -9.59 -1.53 -9.56
CA TYR A 242 -10.33 -0.81 -8.49
C TYR A 242 -11.10 -1.69 -7.48
N ARG A 243 -10.94 -1.41 -6.17
CA ARG A 243 -11.92 -1.63 -5.06
C ARG A 243 -11.71 -0.65 -3.89
N TRP A 244 -12.71 -0.57 -3.00
CA TRP A 244 -12.71 -0.04 -1.61
C TRP A 244 -12.95 1.46 -1.32
N ILE A 245 -13.42 1.72 -0.09
CA ILE A 245 -13.90 3.00 0.47
C ILE A 245 -12.93 3.49 1.56
N TRP A 246 -12.86 4.81 1.80
CA TRP A 246 -11.87 5.48 2.67
C TRP A 246 -12.46 6.13 3.94
N LEU A 247 -11.59 6.34 4.96
CA LEU A 247 -11.75 7.23 6.13
C LEU A 247 -10.47 7.19 7.02
N GLY A 248 -9.62 8.25 7.07
CA GLY A 248 -8.51 8.28 8.05
C GLY A 248 -7.35 9.31 7.93
N ARG A 249 -6.60 9.48 9.05
CA ARG A 249 -5.22 10.02 9.24
C ARG A 249 -4.69 11.29 8.51
N ALA A 250 -4.94 12.48 9.06
CA ALA A 250 -4.38 13.79 8.72
C ALA A 250 -2.94 13.88 8.13
N ILE A 251 -2.87 14.51 6.94
CA ILE A 251 -1.65 15.05 6.31
C ILE A 251 -0.95 16.05 7.26
N ARG A 252 0.34 15.82 7.58
CA ARG A 252 1.20 16.76 8.30
C ARG A 252 2.55 16.97 7.58
N LYS A 253 2.63 18.10 6.88
CA LYS A 253 3.73 18.59 6.01
C LYS A 253 3.89 17.85 4.69
N ILE A 254 3.88 18.63 3.61
CA ILE A 254 4.50 18.29 2.32
C ILE A 254 5.85 19.01 2.27
N PRO A 255 6.98 18.31 2.04
CA PRO A 255 8.24 18.95 1.67
C PRO A 255 8.15 19.44 0.21
N THR A 256 8.51 20.69 -0.05
CA THR A 256 8.61 21.21 -1.43
C THR A 256 9.90 20.76 -2.09
N GLY A 257 9.95 19.50 -2.53
CA GLY A 257 11.07 18.94 -3.30
C GLY A 257 11.05 17.41 -3.37
N GLY A 258 10.66 16.86 -4.53
CA GLY A 258 10.50 15.42 -4.74
C GLY A 258 9.14 14.90 -4.25
N LEU A 259 8.45 14.11 -5.08
CA LEU A 259 7.21 13.42 -4.70
C LEU A 259 7.55 12.09 -4.00
N ASP A 260 7.98 12.20 -2.74
CA ASP A 260 8.23 11.07 -1.84
C ASP A 260 6.95 10.22 -1.64
N ALA A 261 7.11 8.89 -1.58
CA ALA A 261 6.02 7.93 -1.36
C ALA A 261 5.44 7.89 0.09
N LYS A 262 5.55 8.99 0.85
CA LYS A 262 5.32 9.06 2.30
C LYS A 262 3.84 9.25 2.69
N PHE A 263 2.95 8.45 2.10
CA PHE A 263 1.50 8.52 2.32
C PHE A 263 0.89 7.20 2.84
N GLN A 264 1.36 6.73 4.00
CA GLN A 264 0.62 5.76 4.81
C GLN A 264 -0.60 6.44 5.45
N VAL A 265 -1.72 6.46 4.72
CA VAL A 265 -3.00 7.00 5.20
C VAL A 265 -3.92 5.83 5.57
N PRO A 266 -4.46 5.76 6.81
CA PRO A 266 -5.24 4.61 7.26
C PRO A 266 -6.62 4.56 6.58
N VAL A 267 -7.05 3.33 6.26
CA VAL A 267 -8.32 3.00 5.62
C VAL A 267 -9.23 2.32 6.64
N THR A 268 -10.54 2.62 6.61
CA THR A 268 -11.55 1.88 7.37
C THR A 268 -12.64 1.39 6.42
N TYR A 269 -12.92 0.08 6.43
CA TYR A 269 -13.99 -0.52 5.64
C TYR A 269 -15.30 -0.60 6.43
N ILE A 270 -16.43 -0.36 5.75
CA ILE A 270 -17.78 -0.50 6.29
C ILE A 270 -18.46 -1.61 5.47
N PRO A 271 -18.61 -2.84 6.00
CA PRO A 271 -18.90 -4.04 5.19
C PRO A 271 -20.18 -4.03 4.36
N GLU A 272 -21.19 -3.25 4.76
CA GLU A 272 -22.49 -3.15 4.10
C GLU A 272 -22.67 -1.78 3.40
N GLY A 273 -21.59 -0.98 3.33
CA GLY A 273 -21.59 0.40 2.83
C GLY A 273 -21.63 0.49 1.31
N CYS A 274 -22.64 1.19 0.79
CA CYS A 274 -22.77 1.54 -0.63
C CYS A 274 -21.98 2.82 -1.00
N HIS A 275 -22.18 3.33 -2.22
CA HIS A 275 -21.52 4.54 -2.71
C HIS A 275 -21.78 5.80 -1.86
N PHE A 276 -22.90 5.84 -1.12
CA PHE A 276 -23.34 6.96 -0.28
C PHE A 276 -23.20 6.66 1.21
N VAL A 277 -22.11 5.99 1.62
CA VAL A 277 -21.90 5.48 2.99
C VAL A 277 -22.07 6.54 4.09
N GLN A 278 -21.82 7.81 3.82
CA GLN A 278 -22.02 8.94 4.73
C GLN A 278 -23.50 9.29 5.00
N GLU A 279 -24.40 8.94 4.08
CA GLU A 279 -25.86 9.06 4.22
C GLU A 279 -26.48 7.74 4.73
N GLN A 280 -25.92 6.58 4.36
CA GLN A 280 -26.38 5.25 4.80
C GLN A 280 -26.01 4.92 6.25
N PHE A 281 -24.75 5.13 6.64
CA PHE A 281 -24.22 4.83 7.98
C PHE A 281 -23.68 6.11 8.65
N PRO A 282 -24.52 7.15 8.82
CA PRO A 282 -24.06 8.46 9.26
C PRO A 282 -23.41 8.39 10.65
N GLU A 283 -23.93 7.58 11.57
CA GLU A 283 -23.37 7.43 12.92
C GLU A 283 -21.96 6.84 12.91
N GLN A 284 -21.72 5.75 12.17
CA GLN A 284 -20.41 5.12 12.07
C GLN A 284 -19.39 6.04 11.36
N VAL A 285 -19.80 6.71 10.28
CA VAL A 285 -18.97 7.71 9.60
C VAL A 285 -18.67 8.91 10.52
N ASN A 286 -19.62 9.33 11.35
CA ASN A 286 -19.44 10.38 12.35
C ASN A 286 -18.46 9.96 13.44
N GLU A 287 -18.52 8.73 13.95
CA GLU A 287 -17.56 8.24 14.94
C GLU A 287 -16.13 8.21 14.41
N LEU A 288 -15.94 7.70 13.19
CA LEU A 288 -14.63 7.65 12.51
C LEU A 288 -14.08 9.06 12.22
N LEU A 289 -14.93 9.98 11.73
CA LEU A 289 -14.55 11.37 11.50
C LEU A 289 -14.25 12.12 12.81
N LEU A 290 -15.01 11.88 13.88
CA LEU A 290 -14.75 12.48 15.19
C LEU A 290 -13.50 11.91 15.85
N ALA A 291 -13.19 10.62 15.66
CA ALA A 291 -11.92 10.03 16.06
C ALA A 291 -10.75 10.68 15.30
N PHE A 292 -10.85 10.81 13.97
CA PHE A 292 -9.89 11.56 13.13
C PHE A 292 -9.63 12.96 13.69
N LEU A 293 -10.68 13.72 14.02
CA LEU A 293 -10.57 15.11 14.45
C LEU A 293 -10.03 15.26 15.88
N LYS A 294 -10.63 14.58 16.87
CA LYS A 294 -10.28 14.70 18.31
C LYS A 294 -8.79 14.52 18.56
N ASP A 295 -8.23 13.45 18.00
CA ASP A 295 -6.89 12.97 18.32
C ASP A 295 -5.82 13.54 17.34
N HIS A 296 -6.21 14.55 16.54
CA HIS A 296 -5.27 15.55 16.01
C HIS A 296 -4.95 16.64 17.07
N LEU A 297 -5.88 16.92 18.00
CA LEU A 297 -5.70 17.93 19.06
C LEU A 297 -4.81 17.43 20.20
N THR A 298 -4.90 16.14 20.55
CA THR A 298 -3.99 15.46 21.49
C THR A 298 -2.54 15.66 21.05
N CYS A 299 -2.27 15.39 19.77
CA CYS A 299 -1.00 15.56 19.08
C CYS A 299 -0.61 17.04 18.82
N HIS A 300 -1.25 17.99 19.49
CA HIS A 300 -0.85 19.41 19.56
C HIS A 300 -0.64 19.92 20.99
N ARG A 301 -1.29 19.33 22.02
CA ARG A 301 -1.07 19.70 23.43
C ARG A 301 0.24 19.21 24.03
N SER A 302 0.96 18.32 23.32
CA SER A 302 2.29 17.81 23.71
C SER A 302 3.47 18.68 23.27
N ARG A 303 3.24 19.95 22.88
CA ARG A 303 4.28 20.87 22.39
C ARG A 303 4.34 22.20 23.14
N ASP A 304 4.44 22.12 24.46
CA ASP A 304 5.25 23.11 25.20
C ASP A 304 6.73 22.73 25.07
N VAL A 305 7.61 23.73 24.91
CA VAL A 305 9.04 23.48 24.78
C VAL A 305 9.63 23.14 26.13
N ARG A 306 9.95 21.86 26.32
CA ARG A 306 10.95 21.40 27.30
C ARG A 306 12.00 20.58 26.58
N GLU A 307 13.25 20.83 26.93
CA GLU A 307 14.42 20.13 26.41
C GLU A 307 14.29 18.64 26.72
N SER A 308 14.56 17.79 25.73
CA SER A 308 14.55 16.34 25.93
C SER A 308 15.67 15.95 26.90
N PRO A 309 15.38 15.30 28.04
CA PRO A 309 16.44 14.69 28.85
C PRO A 309 17.09 13.56 28.02
N PRO A 310 18.40 13.32 28.16
CA PRO A 310 19.10 12.31 27.37
C PRO A 310 18.59 10.91 27.71
N LEU A 311 18.05 10.19 26.71
CA LEU A 311 17.57 8.82 26.83
C LEU A 311 18.71 7.79 26.80
N PHE A 312 19.69 7.99 27.68
CA PHE A 312 20.64 6.95 28.11
C PHE A 312 20.95 7.13 29.60
N GLN A 313 20.19 6.43 30.44
CA GLN A 313 20.80 5.80 31.61
C GLN A 313 21.14 4.38 31.19
N GLN A 314 22.43 4.10 31.05
CA GLN A 314 22.94 2.76 30.73
C GLN A 314 22.55 1.81 31.86
N ASP A 315 21.82 0.74 31.54
CA ASP A 315 21.76 -0.43 32.42
C ASP A 315 23.05 -1.23 32.20
N PRO A 316 23.96 -1.33 33.21
CA PRO A 316 25.24 -1.99 33.03
C PRO A 316 25.11 -3.48 32.68
N THR A 317 23.98 -4.11 33.02
CA THR A 317 23.75 -5.54 32.78
C THR A 317 23.44 -5.84 31.31
N LEU A 318 22.70 -4.96 30.64
CA LEU A 318 22.43 -5.05 29.20
C LEU A 318 23.69 -4.76 28.37
N GLU A 319 24.49 -3.78 28.78
CA GLU A 319 25.72 -3.42 28.07
C GLU A 319 26.81 -4.51 28.19
N GLN A 320 26.94 -5.13 29.37
CA GLN A 320 27.80 -6.31 29.56
C GLN A 320 27.29 -7.53 28.76
N SER A 321 25.97 -7.76 28.72
CA SER A 321 25.39 -8.87 27.95
C SER A 321 25.60 -8.69 26.44
N ARG A 322 25.44 -7.46 25.93
CA ARG A 322 25.76 -7.09 24.54
C ARG A 322 27.23 -7.31 24.21
N GLN A 323 28.15 -6.87 25.08
CA GLN A 323 29.59 -7.10 24.88
C GLN A 323 29.97 -8.59 24.94
N ALA A 324 29.35 -9.37 25.83
CA ALA A 324 29.60 -10.81 25.94
C ALA A 324 29.04 -11.61 24.75
N ALA A 325 27.95 -11.15 24.12
CA ALA A 325 27.39 -11.77 22.92
C ALA A 325 28.19 -11.40 21.65
N MET A 326 28.65 -10.15 21.53
CA MET A 326 29.57 -9.73 20.45
C MET A 326 30.97 -10.37 20.56
N ALA A 327 31.25 -11.10 21.64
CA ALA A 327 32.45 -11.93 21.83
C ALA A 327 32.23 -13.42 21.53
N GLN A 328 31.05 -13.84 21.07
CA GLN A 328 30.80 -15.21 20.62
C GLN A 328 31.18 -15.35 19.15
N GLU A 329 32.09 -16.28 18.86
CA GLU A 329 32.43 -16.68 17.49
C GLU A 329 31.26 -17.47 16.88
N ILE A 330 30.96 -17.23 15.60
CA ILE A 330 29.91 -17.97 14.89
C ILE A 330 30.49 -19.33 14.50
N GLU A 331 29.92 -20.41 15.03
CA GLU A 331 30.35 -21.76 14.76
C GLU A 331 29.88 -22.19 13.36
N HIS A 332 30.75 -22.89 12.61
CA HIS A 332 30.42 -23.43 11.30
C HIS A 332 30.49 -24.96 11.30
N THR A 333 29.39 -25.60 10.94
CA THR A 333 29.23 -27.05 10.86
C THR A 333 28.77 -27.46 9.46
N HIS A 334 28.80 -28.76 9.16
CA HIS A 334 28.19 -29.33 7.96
C HIS A 334 27.30 -30.50 8.38
N LEU A 335 26.05 -30.51 7.96
CA LEU A 335 25.04 -31.51 8.30
C LEU A 335 24.70 -32.37 7.06
N PRO A 336 24.82 -33.70 7.12
CA PRO A 336 24.43 -34.57 6.01
C PRO A 336 22.90 -34.72 6.00
N ILE A 337 22.25 -33.97 5.10
CA ILE A 337 20.79 -33.93 4.92
C ILE A 337 20.47 -34.47 3.52
N ARG A 338 19.70 -35.56 3.42
CA ARG A 338 19.20 -36.15 2.15
C ARG A 338 20.22 -36.24 1.01
N GLY A 339 21.45 -36.63 1.33
CA GLY A 339 22.53 -36.83 0.35
C GLY A 339 23.37 -35.60 0.01
N ILE A 340 23.04 -34.40 0.53
CA ILE A 340 23.91 -33.22 0.49
C ILE A 340 24.50 -32.94 1.87
N ASN A 341 25.72 -32.38 1.92
CA ASN A 341 26.23 -31.73 3.14
C ASN A 341 25.82 -30.26 3.11
N LEU A 342 24.89 -29.89 3.98
CA LEU A 342 24.46 -28.50 4.16
C LEU A 342 25.41 -27.82 5.16
N HIS A 343 26.09 -26.75 4.76
CA HIS A 343 26.80 -25.89 5.71
C HIS A 343 25.78 -25.15 6.59
N VAL A 344 26.10 -25.04 7.87
CA VAL A 344 25.29 -24.32 8.86
C VAL A 344 26.18 -23.47 9.74
N ALA A 345 25.92 -22.16 9.74
CA ALA A 345 26.42 -21.21 10.72
C ALA A 345 25.47 -21.15 11.93
N GLN A 346 26.01 -21.14 13.16
CA GLN A 346 25.21 -21.05 14.38
C GLN A 346 25.88 -20.21 15.48
N VAL A 347 25.08 -19.58 16.33
CA VAL A 347 25.56 -18.83 17.52
C VAL A 347 24.45 -18.70 18.57
N GLY A 348 24.80 -18.56 19.84
CA GLY A 348 23.85 -18.51 20.95
C GLY A 348 23.41 -19.89 21.47
N ARG A 349 22.87 -19.92 22.68
CA ARG A 349 22.63 -21.16 23.45
C ARG A 349 21.23 -21.76 23.32
N GLY A 350 20.25 -20.99 22.86
CA GLY A 350 18.87 -21.47 22.72
C GLY A 350 18.09 -21.55 24.02
N GLU A 351 18.48 -20.78 25.04
CA GLU A 351 17.77 -20.71 26.33
C GLU A 351 16.32 -20.19 26.16
N LEU A 352 16.06 -19.40 25.11
CA LEU A 352 14.72 -18.97 24.67
C LEU A 352 14.21 -19.68 23.39
N GLY A 353 14.86 -20.77 22.96
CA GLY A 353 14.55 -21.51 21.73
C GLY A 353 15.38 -21.10 20.50
N THR A 354 14.99 -21.61 19.34
CA THR A 354 15.76 -21.51 18.08
C THR A 354 15.12 -20.53 17.08
N VAL A 355 15.96 -19.79 16.37
CA VAL A 355 15.60 -18.92 15.24
C VAL A 355 16.41 -19.37 14.02
N VAL A 356 15.72 -19.80 12.96
CA VAL A 356 16.33 -20.30 11.72
C VAL A 356 16.21 -19.22 10.63
N PHE A 357 17.33 -18.85 10.02
CA PHE A 357 17.44 -17.77 9.03
C PHE A 357 17.68 -18.32 7.62
N LEU A 358 16.76 -18.06 6.69
CA LEU A 358 16.75 -18.57 5.32
C LEU A 358 16.97 -17.40 4.35
N HIS A 359 18.11 -17.40 3.68
CA HIS A 359 18.50 -16.34 2.75
C HIS A 359 17.90 -16.52 1.34
N GLY A 360 17.83 -15.44 0.56
CA GLY A 360 17.44 -15.42 -0.85
C GLY A 360 18.62 -15.38 -1.82
N PHE A 361 18.52 -14.61 -2.90
CA PHE A 361 19.55 -14.47 -3.95
C PHE A 361 20.06 -13.02 -4.09
N PRO A 362 21.37 -12.78 -4.28
CA PRO A 362 22.49 -13.71 -4.26
C PRO A 362 23.06 -13.78 -2.85
N GLU A 363 22.23 -14.14 -1.88
CA GLU A 363 22.62 -14.18 -0.47
C GLU A 363 23.22 -15.54 -0.09
N ILE A 364 23.63 -15.65 1.17
CA ILE A 364 24.28 -16.79 1.85
C ILE A 364 24.07 -16.60 3.36
N TRP A 365 24.51 -17.52 4.21
CA TRP A 365 24.40 -17.41 5.69
C TRP A 365 24.86 -16.04 6.22
N TYR A 366 25.88 -15.45 5.58
CA TYR A 366 26.53 -14.20 5.97
C TYR A 366 25.60 -12.98 5.92
N SER A 367 24.54 -12.98 5.11
CA SER A 367 23.54 -11.89 5.08
C SER A 367 22.83 -11.69 6.42
N TRP A 368 22.81 -12.72 7.27
CA TRP A 368 22.19 -12.69 8.59
C TRP A 368 23.15 -12.34 9.74
N ARG A 369 24.41 -11.99 9.45
CA ARG A 369 25.47 -11.77 10.46
C ARG A 369 25.06 -10.82 11.58
N HIS A 370 24.27 -9.79 11.30
CA HIS A 370 23.78 -8.84 12.29
C HIS A 370 22.63 -9.42 13.15
N GLN A 371 21.69 -10.12 12.52
CA GLN A 371 20.50 -10.70 13.17
C GLN A 371 20.85 -11.91 14.02
N MET A 372 21.76 -12.77 13.54
CA MET A 372 22.25 -13.93 14.28
C MET A 372 22.86 -13.51 15.63
N LEU A 373 23.73 -12.51 15.63
CA LEU A 373 24.34 -11.97 16.85
C LEU A 373 23.30 -11.28 17.75
N ALA A 374 22.32 -10.57 17.18
CA ALA A 374 21.26 -9.91 17.95
C ALA A 374 20.34 -10.89 18.69
N VAL A 375 19.87 -11.97 18.02
CA VAL A 375 19.00 -12.97 18.69
C VAL A 375 19.79 -13.85 19.66
N ALA A 376 21.06 -14.15 19.37
CA ALA A 376 21.95 -14.84 20.31
C ALA A 376 22.22 -13.99 21.57
N ALA A 377 22.39 -12.66 21.42
CA ALA A 377 22.50 -11.73 22.55
C ALA A 377 21.22 -11.68 23.40
N ALA A 378 20.05 -11.93 22.80
CA ALA A 378 18.77 -12.03 23.48
C ALA A 378 18.49 -13.41 24.12
N GLY A 379 19.37 -14.40 23.96
CA GLY A 379 19.26 -15.74 24.58
C GLY A 379 18.71 -16.84 23.68
N TYR A 380 18.43 -16.57 22.40
CA TYR A 380 18.04 -17.59 21.42
C TYR A 380 19.27 -18.35 20.87
N ARG A 381 19.03 -19.38 20.06
CA ARG A 381 20.03 -20.00 19.18
C ARG A 381 19.74 -19.55 17.76
N ALA A 382 20.65 -18.79 17.16
CA ALA A 382 20.62 -18.47 15.74
C ALA A 382 21.17 -19.65 14.93
N VAL A 383 20.48 -19.99 13.83
CA VAL A 383 20.90 -21.02 12.87
C VAL A 383 20.70 -20.46 11.46
N ALA A 384 21.76 -20.33 10.67
CA ALA A 384 21.70 -19.88 9.27
C ALA A 384 22.44 -20.91 8.39
N PRO A 385 21.73 -21.75 7.62
CA PRO A 385 22.36 -22.54 6.57
C PRO A 385 22.87 -21.65 5.43
N ASP A 386 23.88 -22.12 4.70
CA ASP A 386 23.93 -21.86 3.27
C ASP A 386 22.93 -22.81 2.59
N CYS A 387 22.00 -22.28 1.81
CA CYS A 387 20.99 -23.08 1.12
C CYS A 387 21.62 -24.11 0.15
N ARG A 388 20.87 -25.14 -0.24
CA ARG A 388 21.31 -26.20 -1.19
C ARG A 388 21.97 -25.54 -2.41
N GLY A 389 23.22 -25.88 -2.74
CA GLY A 389 23.95 -25.31 -3.88
C GLY A 389 24.41 -23.85 -3.75
N TYR A 390 24.35 -23.23 -2.57
CA TYR A 390 24.92 -21.90 -2.26
C TYR A 390 26.17 -22.03 -1.37
N GLY A 391 27.07 -21.05 -1.45
CA GLY A 391 28.20 -20.86 -0.52
C GLY A 391 29.02 -22.12 -0.23
N LEU A 392 29.00 -22.56 1.03
CA LEU A 392 29.71 -23.74 1.52
C LEU A 392 28.90 -25.04 1.45
N SER A 393 27.61 -25.01 1.11
CA SER A 393 26.79 -26.22 0.94
C SER A 393 27.08 -26.97 -0.36
N ASP A 394 26.80 -28.27 -0.38
CA ASP A 394 27.00 -29.10 -1.57
C ASP A 394 26.07 -28.72 -2.73
N GLN A 395 26.61 -28.81 -3.95
CA GLN A 395 25.86 -28.66 -5.20
C GLN A 395 24.99 -29.91 -5.47
N PRO A 396 23.69 -29.74 -5.77
CA PRO A 396 22.83 -30.86 -6.15
C PRO A 396 23.25 -31.55 -7.46
N PRO A 397 22.92 -32.85 -7.63
CA PRO A 397 22.97 -33.54 -8.91
C PRO A 397 22.10 -32.84 -9.98
N GLU A 398 22.53 -32.89 -11.24
CA GLU A 398 21.88 -32.16 -12.35
C GLU A 398 20.48 -32.68 -12.73
N GLN A 399 20.07 -33.84 -12.20
CA GLN A 399 18.86 -34.55 -12.61
C GLN A 399 17.82 -34.68 -11.48
N GLU A 400 18.08 -34.12 -10.30
CA GLU A 400 17.12 -34.11 -9.19
C GLU A 400 16.19 -32.90 -9.28
N GLU A 401 15.00 -33.12 -9.84
CA GLU A 401 13.85 -32.20 -9.69
C GLU A 401 13.09 -32.41 -8.35
N GLU A 402 13.75 -32.95 -7.32
CA GLU A 402 13.11 -33.40 -6.07
C GLU A 402 12.56 -32.22 -5.24
N GLU A 403 11.47 -32.47 -4.51
CA GLU A 403 10.67 -31.43 -3.84
C GLU A 403 11.49 -30.68 -2.76
N ALA A 404 11.80 -29.41 -3.05
CA ALA A 404 12.64 -28.55 -2.22
C ALA A 404 12.06 -28.20 -0.83
N SER A 405 10.84 -28.64 -0.51
CA SER A 405 10.25 -28.60 0.83
C SER A 405 10.98 -29.52 1.82
N CYS A 406 11.42 -30.70 1.37
CA CYS A 406 11.77 -31.78 2.29
C CYS A 406 13.15 -31.64 2.98
N VAL A 407 13.97 -30.64 2.60
CA VAL A 407 15.25 -30.33 3.25
C VAL A 407 15.06 -29.60 4.59
N TRP A 408 13.98 -28.82 4.71
CA TRP A 408 13.71 -28.02 5.91
C TRP A 408 13.24 -28.89 7.09
N ASP A 409 12.56 -29.99 6.80
CA ASP A 409 12.15 -31.02 7.75
C ASP A 409 13.30 -31.54 8.62
N ASP A 410 14.49 -31.70 8.02
CA ASP A 410 15.65 -32.27 8.69
C ASP A 410 16.52 -31.19 9.37
N LEU A 411 16.39 -29.92 8.95
CA LEU A 411 17.07 -28.77 9.54
C LEU A 411 16.34 -28.26 10.79
N VAL A 412 15.02 -28.15 10.74
CA VAL A 412 14.16 -27.59 11.79
C VAL A 412 13.71 -28.72 12.74
N ALA A 413 14.67 -29.35 13.40
CA ALA A 413 14.43 -30.57 14.20
C ALA A 413 13.41 -30.38 15.35
N ASP A 414 13.43 -29.22 15.99
CA ASP A 414 12.56 -28.82 17.11
C ASP A 414 11.72 -27.57 16.76
N VAL A 415 10.82 -27.15 17.65
CA VAL A 415 10.00 -25.95 17.47
C VAL A 415 10.88 -24.69 17.34
N ALA A 416 10.75 -23.96 16.22
CA ALA A 416 11.57 -22.79 15.93
C ALA A 416 10.77 -21.60 15.39
N PHE A 417 11.34 -20.40 15.48
CA PHE A 417 10.95 -19.29 14.61
C PHE A 417 11.68 -19.39 13.27
N LEU A 418 10.99 -19.02 12.19
CA LEU A 418 11.56 -18.99 10.84
C LEU A 418 11.68 -17.54 10.38
N VAL A 419 12.86 -17.16 9.91
CA VAL A 419 13.15 -15.83 9.35
C VAL A 419 13.59 -16.03 7.91
N GLY A 420 12.92 -15.42 6.93
CA GLY A 420 13.21 -15.58 5.51
C GLY A 420 13.39 -14.25 4.78
N MET A 421 14.37 -14.15 3.89
CA MET A 421 14.57 -13.00 2.99
C MET A 421 14.40 -13.45 1.55
N ASP A 422 13.75 -12.63 0.71
CA ASP A 422 13.58 -12.86 -0.73
C ASP A 422 13.10 -14.31 -1.00
N PHE A 423 13.82 -15.15 -1.75
CA PHE A 423 13.40 -16.52 -2.01
C PHE A 423 13.44 -17.44 -0.79
N GLY A 424 14.20 -17.09 0.26
CA GLY A 424 14.18 -17.75 1.56
C GLY A 424 12.88 -17.53 2.36
N ALA A 425 12.06 -16.53 2.00
CA ALA A 425 10.71 -16.39 2.54
C ALA A 425 9.78 -17.54 2.10
N MET A 426 9.96 -18.08 0.90
CA MET A 426 9.09 -19.15 0.36
C MET A 426 9.13 -20.46 1.16
N PRO A 427 10.31 -21.05 1.49
CA PRO A 427 10.36 -22.23 2.35
C PRO A 427 9.94 -21.93 3.80
N ALA A 428 10.17 -20.72 4.31
CA ALA A 428 9.68 -20.32 5.64
C ALA A 428 8.14 -20.34 5.71
N TYR A 429 7.47 -19.84 4.67
CA TYR A 429 6.02 -19.90 4.54
C TYR A 429 5.48 -21.33 4.35
N GLU A 430 6.08 -22.12 3.47
CA GLU A 430 5.60 -23.47 3.17
C GLU A 430 5.81 -24.43 4.36
N PHE A 431 6.95 -24.36 5.06
CA PHE A 431 7.16 -25.13 6.29
C PHE A 431 6.14 -24.75 7.36
N ALA A 432 5.83 -23.46 7.53
CA ALA A 432 4.85 -23.01 8.52
C ALA A 432 3.41 -23.48 8.23
N LEU A 433 3.08 -23.77 6.96
CA LEU A 433 1.82 -24.37 6.55
C LEU A 433 1.80 -25.90 6.72
N GLN A 434 2.93 -26.58 6.49
CA GLN A 434 3.05 -28.04 6.63
C GLN A 434 3.25 -28.49 8.09
N HIS A 435 3.93 -27.66 8.89
CA HIS A 435 4.37 -27.93 10.26
C HIS A 435 4.05 -26.78 11.24
N PRO A 436 2.77 -26.39 11.40
CA PRO A 436 2.38 -25.37 12.38
C PRO A 436 2.75 -25.77 13.82
N GLU A 437 2.82 -27.07 14.13
CA GLU A 437 3.24 -27.59 15.45
C GLU A 437 4.75 -27.46 15.72
N ARG A 438 5.57 -27.28 14.68
CA ARG A 438 7.02 -27.05 14.76
C ARG A 438 7.40 -25.58 14.49
N THR A 439 6.42 -24.71 14.24
CA THR A 439 6.64 -23.31 13.91
C THR A 439 6.12 -22.40 15.02
N ARG A 440 6.97 -21.56 15.59
CA ARG A 440 6.59 -20.62 16.65
C ARG A 440 5.98 -19.32 16.10
N GLY A 441 6.45 -18.93 14.92
CA GLY A 441 6.07 -17.74 14.15
C GLY A 441 7.01 -17.56 12.97
N VAL A 442 6.56 -16.82 11.95
CA VAL A 442 7.34 -16.55 10.72
C VAL A 442 7.65 -15.06 10.62
N VAL A 443 8.87 -14.72 10.21
CA VAL A 443 9.29 -13.37 9.84
C VAL A 443 9.79 -13.40 8.40
N CYS A 444 9.15 -12.69 7.48
CA CYS A 444 9.62 -12.60 6.10
C CYS A 444 10.03 -11.16 5.76
N LEU A 445 11.00 -11.03 4.85
CA LEU A 445 11.52 -9.77 4.35
C LEU A 445 11.51 -9.76 2.81
N GLY A 446 11.11 -8.63 2.21
CA GLY A 446 11.07 -8.40 0.76
C GLY A 446 9.93 -9.11 0.01
N VAL A 447 9.83 -10.44 0.11
CA VAL A 447 8.88 -11.25 -0.66
C VAL A 447 7.68 -11.71 0.20
N PRO A 448 6.44 -11.28 -0.11
CA PRO A 448 5.24 -11.75 0.57
C PRO A 448 4.79 -13.15 0.11
N PHE A 449 3.99 -13.80 0.95
CA PHE A 449 3.29 -15.04 0.58
C PHE A 449 2.31 -14.80 -0.58
N SER A 450 2.38 -15.67 -1.59
CA SER A 450 1.42 -15.73 -2.69
C SER A 450 0.71 -17.09 -2.71
N PRO A 451 -0.64 -17.14 -2.74
CA PRO A 451 -1.40 -18.39 -2.77
C PRO A 451 -1.42 -19.06 -4.16
N VAL A 452 -0.76 -18.47 -5.16
CA VAL A 452 -0.64 -18.94 -6.54
C VAL A 452 0.74 -18.59 -7.12
N PRO A 453 1.22 -19.25 -8.19
CA PRO A 453 2.37 -18.77 -8.96
C PRO A 453 2.22 -17.31 -9.38
N PHE A 454 3.31 -16.56 -9.31
CA PHE A 454 3.33 -15.16 -9.75
C PHE A 454 2.96 -15.06 -11.23
N SER A 455 1.95 -14.25 -11.56
CA SER A 455 1.43 -14.10 -12.93
C SER A 455 2.09 -12.97 -13.74
N PHE A 456 2.85 -12.10 -13.09
CA PHE A 456 3.42 -10.89 -13.70
C PHE A 456 4.43 -11.16 -14.84
N PHE A 457 4.98 -12.37 -14.97
CA PHE A 457 5.91 -12.72 -16.05
C PHE A 457 5.34 -12.42 -17.45
N HIS A 458 4.03 -12.52 -17.63
CA HIS A 458 3.36 -12.24 -18.91
C HIS A 458 3.14 -10.75 -19.20
N THR A 459 3.36 -9.85 -18.23
CA THR A 459 3.18 -8.40 -18.37
C THR A 459 4.50 -7.62 -18.31
N MET A 460 5.62 -8.29 -18.04
CA MET A 460 6.95 -7.68 -17.97
C MET A 460 7.66 -7.68 -19.33
N PRO A 461 8.51 -6.68 -19.64
CA PRO A 461 9.25 -6.63 -20.89
C PRO A 461 10.33 -7.72 -20.97
N GLU A 462 10.72 -8.11 -22.19
CA GLU A 462 11.71 -9.17 -22.47
C GLU A 462 13.03 -9.02 -21.69
N GLY A 463 13.48 -7.78 -21.46
CA GLY A 463 14.69 -7.46 -20.72
C GLY A 463 14.61 -7.63 -19.20
N PHE A 464 13.46 -7.99 -18.63
CA PHE A 464 13.27 -8.17 -17.20
C PHE A 464 14.12 -9.32 -16.65
N TYR A 465 14.83 -9.10 -15.54
CA TYR A 465 15.83 -10.03 -15.02
C TYR A 465 15.32 -11.46 -14.77
N LEU A 466 14.09 -11.63 -14.26
CA LEU A 466 13.53 -12.97 -14.04
C LEU A 466 13.30 -13.76 -15.35
N LEU A 467 12.98 -13.07 -16.46
CA LEU A 467 12.86 -13.71 -17.77
C LEU A 467 14.25 -14.03 -18.35
N ARG A 468 15.18 -13.08 -18.25
CA ARG A 468 16.58 -13.23 -18.68
C ARG A 468 17.29 -14.39 -17.96
N TRP A 469 17.05 -14.58 -16.67
CA TRP A 469 17.69 -15.62 -15.87
C TRP A 469 16.92 -16.96 -15.87
N GLY A 470 15.60 -16.90 -16.07
CA GLY A 470 14.78 -18.09 -16.32
C GLY A 470 15.18 -18.87 -17.58
N GLU A 471 15.76 -18.20 -18.58
CA GLU A 471 16.26 -18.84 -19.81
C GLU A 471 17.50 -19.72 -19.53
N PRO A 472 17.45 -21.05 -19.82
CA PRO A 472 18.56 -21.97 -19.53
C PRO A 472 19.86 -21.61 -20.27
N GLY A 473 20.96 -21.45 -19.52
CA GLY A 473 22.28 -21.12 -20.06
C GLY A 473 22.51 -19.63 -20.33
N ARG A 474 21.47 -18.78 -20.32
CA ARG A 474 21.60 -17.34 -20.61
C ARG A 474 22.28 -16.58 -19.48
N ALA A 475 21.79 -16.75 -18.25
CA ALA A 475 22.43 -16.13 -17.08
C ALA A 475 23.84 -16.69 -16.83
N GLU A 476 24.07 -17.98 -17.09
CA GLU A 476 25.39 -18.59 -17.01
C GLU A 476 26.36 -17.99 -18.03
N ALA A 477 25.90 -17.69 -19.25
CA ALA A 477 26.68 -16.98 -20.26
C ALA A 477 26.89 -15.50 -19.92
N ASP A 478 25.88 -14.81 -19.36
CA ASP A 478 25.95 -13.40 -18.93
C ASP A 478 26.93 -13.20 -17.77
N PHE A 479 26.78 -14.01 -16.71
CA PHE A 479 27.63 -14.00 -15.52
C PHE A 479 29.05 -14.48 -15.87
N GLY A 480 29.19 -15.49 -16.74
CA GLY A 480 30.47 -16.03 -17.19
C GLY A 480 31.35 -15.06 -17.99
N ARG A 481 30.88 -13.84 -18.27
CA ARG A 481 31.70 -12.73 -18.79
C ARG A 481 32.61 -12.10 -17.73
N TYR A 482 32.38 -12.38 -16.45
CA TYR A 482 32.98 -11.70 -15.32
C TYR A 482 33.45 -12.68 -14.22
N ASP A 483 34.34 -12.22 -13.33
CA ASP A 483 34.66 -12.97 -12.11
C ASP A 483 33.54 -12.88 -11.06
N VAL A 484 33.56 -13.79 -10.08
CA VAL A 484 32.52 -13.92 -9.05
C VAL A 484 32.35 -12.63 -8.24
N ARG A 485 33.44 -11.94 -7.88
CA ARG A 485 33.40 -10.67 -7.14
C ARG A 485 32.70 -9.59 -7.95
N ARG A 486 33.01 -9.48 -9.23
CA ARG A 486 32.35 -8.58 -10.17
C ARG A 486 30.87 -8.93 -10.38
N VAL A 487 30.51 -10.21 -10.37
CA VAL A 487 29.10 -10.64 -10.41
C VAL A 487 28.34 -10.16 -9.17
N VAL A 488 28.77 -10.54 -7.96
CA VAL A 488 28.14 -10.13 -6.70
C VAL A 488 28.02 -8.61 -6.61
N ARG A 489 29.11 -7.88 -6.89
CA ARG A 489 29.13 -6.40 -6.90
C ARG A 489 28.06 -5.80 -7.79
N THR A 490 27.85 -6.35 -8.97
CA THR A 490 26.87 -5.82 -9.92
C THR A 490 25.44 -6.07 -9.44
N ILE A 491 25.17 -7.25 -8.84
CA ILE A 491 23.85 -7.57 -8.30
C ILE A 491 23.55 -6.70 -7.07
N TYR A 492 24.46 -6.56 -6.10
CA TYR A 492 24.26 -5.68 -4.95
C TYR A 492 24.02 -4.21 -5.38
N VAL A 493 24.73 -3.71 -6.39
CA VAL A 493 24.50 -2.37 -6.95
C VAL A 493 23.11 -2.21 -7.58
N LEU A 494 22.67 -3.17 -8.39
CA LEU A 494 21.39 -3.10 -9.10
C LEU A 494 20.19 -3.29 -8.16
N PHE A 495 20.26 -4.27 -7.26
CA PHE A 495 19.13 -4.73 -6.44
C PHE A 495 19.01 -3.98 -5.10
N SER A 496 20.03 -3.21 -4.70
CA SER A 496 19.87 -2.14 -3.69
C SER A 496 19.20 -0.88 -4.24
N GLY A 497 19.05 -0.80 -5.58
CA GLY A 497 18.34 0.29 -6.25
C GLY A 497 16.83 0.13 -6.14
N ALA A 498 16.11 1.26 -6.22
CA ALA A 498 14.65 1.28 -6.16
C ALA A 498 13.95 0.96 -7.51
N GLU A 499 14.70 0.72 -8.59
CA GLU A 499 14.15 0.45 -9.93
C GLU A 499 14.34 -1.01 -10.33
N ILE A 500 13.35 -1.59 -11.00
CA ILE A 500 13.38 -2.99 -11.44
C ILE A 500 14.49 -3.16 -12.52
N PRO A 501 15.44 -4.09 -12.36
CA PRO A 501 16.46 -4.35 -13.37
C PRO A 501 15.85 -4.89 -14.68
N ILE A 502 15.91 -4.06 -15.74
CA ILE A 502 15.39 -4.34 -17.08
C ILE A 502 16.47 -3.96 -18.10
N ALA A 503 17.02 -4.95 -18.79
CA ALA A 503 17.96 -4.77 -19.90
C ALA A 503 17.26 -4.21 -21.15
N LYS A 504 18.03 -3.50 -21.99
CA LYS A 504 17.56 -3.02 -23.31
C LYS A 504 17.86 -4.07 -24.38
N GLU A 505 17.35 -3.84 -25.58
CA GLU A 505 17.75 -4.62 -26.76
C GLU A 505 19.28 -4.55 -26.93
N GLY A 506 19.93 -5.71 -27.13
CA GLY A 506 21.39 -5.80 -27.22
C GLY A 506 22.16 -5.67 -25.90
N GLN A 507 21.48 -5.70 -24.74
CA GLN A 507 22.10 -5.76 -23.41
C GLN A 507 21.61 -6.98 -22.62
N GLU A 508 22.45 -7.47 -21.72
CA GLU A 508 22.09 -8.42 -20.66
C GLU A 508 22.10 -7.71 -19.27
N ILE A 509 21.75 -8.42 -18.20
CA ILE A 509 21.56 -7.81 -16.88
C ILE A 509 22.88 -7.29 -16.30
N MET A 510 23.99 -7.99 -16.54
CA MET A 510 25.31 -7.58 -16.04
C MET A 510 25.91 -6.37 -16.78
N ASP A 511 25.24 -5.84 -17.81
CA ASP A 511 25.59 -4.58 -18.49
C ASP A 511 24.93 -3.33 -17.86
N LEU A 512 24.01 -3.50 -16.90
CA LEU A 512 23.23 -2.40 -16.34
C LEU A 512 23.98 -1.52 -15.32
N ALA A 513 25.11 -1.98 -14.80
CA ALA A 513 26.03 -1.17 -14.00
C ALA A 513 27.48 -1.54 -14.31
N ASP A 514 28.38 -0.57 -14.44
CA ASP A 514 29.81 -0.80 -14.69
C ASP A 514 30.63 -0.80 -13.38
N LEU A 515 31.94 -0.54 -13.43
CA LEU A 515 32.80 -0.43 -12.25
C LEU A 515 32.84 0.99 -11.64
N SER A 516 32.33 2.01 -12.34
CA SER A 516 32.26 3.40 -11.88
C SER A 516 31.05 3.67 -10.98
N THR A 517 29.96 2.89 -11.11
CA THR A 517 28.85 2.91 -10.15
C THR A 517 29.36 2.45 -8.77
N PRO A 518 29.27 3.28 -7.71
CA PRO A 518 29.78 2.91 -6.38
C PRO A 518 29.04 1.70 -5.79
N LEU A 519 29.61 1.08 -4.76
CA LEU A 519 28.86 0.16 -3.90
C LEU A 519 27.80 0.93 -3.07
N PRO A 520 26.73 0.27 -2.60
CA PRO A 520 25.85 0.84 -1.58
C PRO A 520 26.67 1.23 -0.33
N GLU A 521 26.36 2.37 0.31
CA GLU A 521 27.18 2.94 1.40
C GLU A 521 27.35 2.03 2.63
N TRP A 522 26.46 1.05 2.80
CA TRP A 522 26.42 0.06 3.88
C TRP A 522 27.13 -1.26 3.54
N PHE A 523 27.49 -1.49 2.28
CA PHE A 523 28.04 -2.75 1.79
C PHE A 523 29.53 -2.57 1.44
N THR A 524 30.42 -3.08 2.30
CA THR A 524 31.85 -2.80 2.22
C THR A 524 32.57 -3.65 1.17
N GLU A 525 33.82 -3.29 0.83
CA GLU A 525 34.67 -4.12 -0.02
C GLU A 525 35.05 -5.43 0.72
N GLU A 526 35.11 -5.41 2.05
CA GLU A 526 35.29 -6.58 2.92
C GLU A 526 34.08 -7.51 2.94
N ASP A 527 32.85 -6.98 2.98
CA ASP A 527 31.63 -7.78 2.80
C ASP A 527 31.66 -8.44 1.40
N LEU A 528 31.91 -7.64 0.35
CA LEU A 528 32.01 -8.12 -1.02
C LEU A 528 33.06 -9.23 -1.19
N ASP A 529 34.22 -9.12 -0.54
CA ASP A 529 35.23 -10.20 -0.52
C ASP A 529 34.73 -11.47 0.18
N ALA A 530 33.92 -11.34 1.25
CA ALA A 530 33.30 -12.48 1.93
C ALA A 530 32.29 -13.20 1.02
N TYR A 531 31.36 -12.46 0.37
CA TYR A 531 30.44 -13.04 -0.61
C TYR A 531 31.18 -13.66 -1.79
N ALA A 532 32.16 -12.97 -2.35
CA ALA A 532 32.92 -13.45 -3.50
C ALA A 532 33.61 -14.79 -3.20
N LYS A 533 34.32 -14.88 -2.07
CA LYS A 533 35.01 -16.10 -1.63
C LYS A 533 34.06 -17.28 -1.36
N LEU A 534 32.84 -17.01 -0.89
CA LEU A 534 31.84 -18.04 -0.64
C LEU A 534 31.20 -18.54 -1.95
N TYR A 535 30.89 -17.62 -2.87
CA TYR A 535 30.41 -17.97 -4.22
C TYR A 535 31.50 -18.54 -5.14
N GLU A 536 32.79 -18.32 -4.89
CA GLU A 536 33.89 -18.98 -5.61
C GLU A 536 33.88 -20.51 -5.42
N LYS A 537 33.34 -21.02 -4.30
CA LYS A 537 33.15 -22.46 -4.08
C LYS A 537 31.90 -22.99 -4.78
N SER A 538 30.75 -22.32 -4.64
CA SER A 538 29.47 -22.82 -5.15
C SER A 538 29.26 -22.56 -6.64
N GLY A 539 29.74 -21.41 -7.14
CA GLY A 539 29.26 -20.80 -8.37
C GLY A 539 27.79 -20.40 -8.30
N PHE A 540 27.24 -19.94 -9.44
CA PHE A 540 25.85 -19.48 -9.56
C PHE A 540 24.91 -20.51 -10.23
N ARG A 541 25.41 -21.68 -10.64
CA ARG A 541 24.66 -22.69 -11.43
C ARG A 541 23.30 -23.04 -10.83
N TYR A 542 23.30 -23.53 -9.58
CA TYR A 542 22.04 -23.86 -8.90
C TYR A 542 21.28 -22.63 -8.40
N PRO A 543 21.92 -21.57 -7.85
CA PRO A 543 21.26 -20.29 -7.57
C PRO A 543 20.47 -19.69 -8.75
N LEU A 544 20.92 -19.90 -10.00
CA LEU A 544 20.21 -19.50 -11.22
C LEU A 544 19.15 -20.52 -11.68
N GLN A 545 19.29 -21.80 -11.32
CA GLN A 545 18.30 -22.84 -11.60
C GLN A 545 17.11 -22.76 -10.64
N MET A 546 17.39 -22.74 -9.34
CA MET A 546 16.42 -22.65 -8.26
C MET A 546 16.65 -21.33 -7.51
N PRO A 547 15.71 -20.37 -7.61
CA PRO A 547 14.29 -20.57 -7.93
C PRO A 547 13.86 -20.11 -9.33
N TYR A 548 14.68 -19.36 -10.08
CA TYR A 548 14.24 -18.67 -11.30
C TYR A 548 13.60 -19.57 -12.37
N ARG A 549 14.01 -20.85 -12.44
CA ARG A 549 13.46 -21.82 -13.41
C ARG A 549 12.35 -22.70 -12.82
N SER A 550 11.92 -22.44 -11.58
CA SER A 550 10.88 -23.20 -10.87
C SER A 550 9.74 -22.36 -10.28
N LEU A 551 9.77 -21.02 -10.34
CA LEU A 551 8.65 -20.17 -9.88
C LEU A 551 7.30 -20.51 -10.56
N HIS A 552 7.31 -21.01 -11.79
CA HIS A 552 6.12 -21.50 -12.49
C HIS A 552 5.60 -22.87 -11.98
N LYS A 553 6.43 -23.61 -11.22
CA LYS A 553 6.09 -24.89 -10.56
C LYS A 553 5.56 -24.70 -9.14
N MET A 554 5.47 -23.47 -8.62
CA MET A 554 4.93 -23.21 -7.28
C MET A 554 3.52 -23.82 -7.14
N PRO A 555 3.22 -24.53 -6.04
CA PRO A 555 1.90 -25.13 -5.86
C PRO A 555 0.85 -24.05 -5.55
N GLN A 556 -0.41 -24.32 -5.91
CA GLN A 556 -1.51 -23.47 -5.47
C GLN A 556 -1.87 -23.74 -4.00
N ARG A 557 -2.22 -22.68 -3.28
CA ARG A 557 -2.42 -22.61 -1.82
C ARG A 557 -3.64 -21.73 -1.49
N LEU A 558 -4.69 -21.80 -2.32
CA LEU A 558 -5.89 -20.96 -2.25
C LEU A 558 -6.70 -21.13 -0.96
N ASP A 559 -6.55 -22.26 -0.29
CA ASP A 559 -7.19 -22.67 0.96
C ASP A 559 -6.31 -22.49 2.21
N ALA A 560 -5.05 -22.07 2.04
CA ALA A 560 -4.07 -22.01 3.13
C ALA A 560 -4.52 -21.13 4.31
N LYS A 561 -4.15 -21.56 5.52
CA LYS A 561 -4.37 -20.86 6.79
C LYS A 561 -3.14 -21.04 7.67
N PHE A 562 -2.43 -19.94 7.92
CA PHE A 562 -1.34 -19.92 8.90
C PHE A 562 -1.94 -19.99 10.30
N GLN A 563 -1.51 -20.97 11.08
CA GLN A 563 -1.94 -21.18 12.47
C GLN A 563 -0.97 -20.53 13.48
N VAL A 564 -0.03 -19.74 12.96
CA VAL A 564 1.12 -19.14 13.66
C VAL A 564 1.19 -17.64 13.31
N PRO A 565 1.73 -16.79 14.20
CA PRO A 565 1.89 -15.37 13.91
C PRO A 565 2.89 -15.14 12.77
N VAL A 566 2.67 -14.08 11.98
CA VAL A 566 3.51 -13.71 10.84
C VAL A 566 3.89 -12.23 10.91
N LEU A 567 5.18 -11.94 10.77
CA LEU A 567 5.71 -10.60 10.52
C LEU A 567 6.18 -10.52 9.06
N MET A 568 5.79 -9.48 8.33
CA MET A 568 6.26 -9.21 6.97
C MET A 568 6.92 -7.83 6.92
N VAL A 569 8.25 -7.77 6.99
CA VAL A 569 9.00 -6.52 6.96
C VAL A 569 9.25 -6.11 5.52
N MET A 570 8.87 -4.89 5.15
CA MET A 570 9.04 -4.39 3.78
C MET A 570 9.87 -3.11 3.75
N GLY A 571 10.91 -3.08 2.91
CA GLY A 571 11.58 -1.83 2.55
C GLY A 571 10.75 -1.03 1.55
N GLU A 572 10.41 0.23 1.84
CA GLU A 572 9.60 1.06 0.90
C GLU A 572 10.40 1.54 -0.33
N LYS A 573 11.70 1.24 -0.40
CA LYS A 573 12.58 1.44 -1.56
C LYS A 573 13.04 0.14 -2.21
N ASP A 574 12.51 -1.01 -1.80
CA ASP A 574 12.74 -2.28 -2.49
C ASP A 574 12.09 -2.25 -3.88
N TYR A 575 12.87 -2.55 -4.93
CA TYR A 575 12.35 -2.67 -6.30
C TYR A 575 11.27 -3.76 -6.41
N ALA A 576 11.31 -4.80 -5.56
CA ALA A 576 10.34 -5.90 -5.54
C ALA A 576 8.92 -5.39 -5.23
N PHE A 577 8.81 -4.29 -4.49
CA PHE A 577 7.53 -3.64 -4.20
C PHE A 577 6.81 -3.15 -5.46
N LYS A 578 7.56 -2.77 -6.50
CA LYS A 578 7.05 -2.34 -7.81
C LYS A 578 6.66 -3.50 -8.74
N LEU A 579 6.90 -4.76 -8.36
CA LEU A 579 6.49 -5.90 -9.18
C LEU A 579 4.95 -6.01 -9.18
N PRO A 580 4.29 -6.22 -10.35
CA PRO A 580 2.84 -6.14 -10.44
C PRO A 580 2.12 -7.09 -9.48
N GLY A 581 1.38 -6.51 -8.52
CA GLY A 581 0.61 -7.23 -7.50
C GLY A 581 1.28 -7.35 -6.13
N ILE A 582 2.58 -7.08 -5.98
CA ILE A 582 3.28 -7.19 -4.69
C ILE A 582 2.80 -6.13 -3.69
N GLU A 583 2.78 -4.84 -4.07
CA GLU A 583 2.15 -3.79 -3.24
C GLU A 583 0.67 -4.10 -2.94
N ALA A 584 -0.07 -4.64 -3.91
CA ALA A 584 -1.49 -4.95 -3.72
C ALA A 584 -1.72 -6.10 -2.72
N ALA A 585 -0.83 -7.10 -2.66
CA ALA A 585 -0.86 -8.14 -1.63
C ALA A 585 -0.53 -7.57 -0.23
N LEU A 586 0.51 -6.74 -0.15
CA LEU A 586 1.05 -6.18 1.09
C LEU A 586 0.19 -5.05 1.71
N ARG A 587 -0.42 -4.19 0.90
CA ARG A 587 -1.27 -3.07 1.37
C ARG A 587 -2.77 -3.33 1.23
N GLY A 588 -3.19 -4.32 0.45
CA GLY A 588 -4.61 -4.57 0.13
C GLY A 588 -5.36 -5.52 1.08
N GLY A 589 -4.78 -5.90 2.22
CA GLY A 589 -5.40 -6.76 3.24
C GLY A 589 -5.63 -8.24 2.83
N ALA A 590 -5.43 -8.60 1.56
CA ALA A 590 -5.71 -9.94 1.04
C ALA A 590 -4.95 -11.06 1.80
N MET A 591 -3.73 -10.77 2.26
CA MET A 591 -2.91 -11.70 3.06
C MET A 591 -3.52 -12.04 4.42
N GLU A 592 -4.28 -11.13 5.05
CA GLU A 592 -4.93 -11.37 6.35
C GLU A 592 -5.91 -12.56 6.31
N SER A 593 -6.54 -12.80 5.14
CA SER A 593 -7.43 -13.94 4.94
C SER A 593 -6.71 -15.29 4.97
N PHE A 594 -5.38 -15.32 4.78
CA PHE A 594 -4.50 -16.48 4.94
C PHE A 594 -3.78 -16.46 6.29
N MET A 595 -3.51 -15.28 6.85
CA MET A 595 -2.68 -15.03 8.03
C MET A 595 -3.42 -14.14 9.04
N PRO A 596 -4.21 -14.70 9.98
CA PRO A 596 -5.04 -13.90 10.89
C PRO A 596 -4.29 -13.08 11.94
N ASP A 597 -3.02 -13.40 12.22
CA ASP A 597 -2.11 -12.63 13.09
C ASP A 597 -0.90 -12.18 12.26
N LEU A 598 -1.18 -11.32 11.28
CA LEU A 598 -0.20 -10.72 10.36
C LEU A 598 0.12 -9.28 10.77
N LYS A 599 1.41 -8.98 10.93
CA LYS A 599 1.95 -7.63 11.16
C LYS A 599 2.84 -7.25 9.96
N ILE A 600 2.62 -6.09 9.34
CA ILE A 600 3.41 -5.64 8.17
C ILE A 600 4.11 -4.29 8.45
N PRO A 601 5.26 -4.28 9.15
CA PRO A 601 6.06 -3.07 9.34
C PRO A 601 6.78 -2.67 8.04
N TYR A 602 6.66 -1.39 7.69
CA TYR A 602 7.33 -0.78 6.55
C TYR A 602 8.52 0.07 7.01
N ILE A 603 9.68 -0.10 6.36
CA ILE A 603 10.93 0.63 6.64
C ILE A 603 11.15 1.64 5.50
N PRO A 604 10.93 2.97 5.70
CA PRO A 604 10.83 3.94 4.60
C PRO A 604 12.11 4.15 3.77
N GLU A 605 13.27 3.87 4.35
CA GLU A 605 14.58 3.99 3.69
C GLU A 605 15.14 2.63 3.25
N GLY A 606 14.45 1.53 3.56
CA GLY A 606 14.89 0.16 3.25
C GLY A 606 14.76 -0.16 1.76
N SER A 607 15.88 -0.58 1.17
CA SER A 607 15.96 -1.26 -0.12
C SER A 607 15.62 -2.75 0.04
N HIS A 608 15.97 -3.57 -0.96
CA HIS A 608 15.78 -5.02 -0.90
C HIS A 608 16.52 -5.66 0.29
N PHE A 609 17.83 -5.47 0.40
CA PHE A 609 18.70 -6.06 1.44
C PHE A 609 18.60 -5.32 2.79
N VAL A 610 17.38 -5.05 3.27
CA VAL A 610 17.11 -4.21 4.44
C VAL A 610 17.72 -4.75 5.75
N GLN A 611 17.91 -6.06 5.86
CA GLN A 611 18.61 -6.77 6.95
C GLN A 611 20.10 -6.42 7.04
N GLU A 612 20.74 -6.07 5.93
CA GLU A 612 22.14 -5.64 5.88
C GLU A 612 22.27 -4.11 5.85
N GLN A 613 21.32 -3.40 5.21
CA GLN A 613 21.31 -1.94 5.12
C GLN A 613 20.92 -1.25 6.44
N LEU A 614 19.90 -1.77 7.14
CA LEU A 614 19.33 -1.16 8.35
C LEU A 614 19.23 -2.21 9.47
N PRO A 615 20.35 -2.87 9.84
CA PRO A 615 20.33 -4.06 10.70
C PRO A 615 19.74 -3.77 12.07
N GLU A 616 19.97 -2.61 12.68
CA GLU A 616 19.37 -2.23 13.97
C GLU A 616 17.84 -2.20 13.91
N GLN A 617 17.24 -1.64 12.85
CA GLN A 617 15.78 -1.53 12.72
C GLN A 617 15.14 -2.91 12.48
N VAL A 618 15.78 -3.76 11.67
CA VAL A 618 15.35 -5.15 11.48
C VAL A 618 15.50 -5.95 12.77
N ASN A 619 16.59 -5.74 13.53
CA ASN A 619 16.80 -6.37 14.84
C ASN A 619 15.76 -5.94 15.88
N GLU A 620 15.39 -4.66 15.94
CA GLU A 620 14.33 -4.18 16.84
C GLU A 620 12.97 -4.82 16.55
N LEU A 621 12.58 -4.89 15.26
CA LEU A 621 11.34 -5.54 14.83
C LEU A 621 11.34 -7.05 15.10
N LEU A 622 12.44 -7.74 14.78
CA LEU A 622 12.62 -9.17 15.02
C LEU A 622 12.56 -9.49 16.52
N LEU A 623 13.35 -8.80 17.35
CA LEU A 623 13.40 -9.03 18.80
C LEU A 623 12.07 -8.70 19.49
N ALA A 624 11.32 -7.70 19.01
CA ALA A 624 9.97 -7.43 19.50
C ALA A 624 9.02 -8.60 19.21
N PHE A 625 9.01 -9.11 17.97
CA PHE A 625 8.16 -10.24 17.57
C PHE A 625 8.52 -11.55 18.30
N LEU A 626 9.81 -11.87 18.44
CA LEU A 626 10.27 -13.04 19.20
C LEU A 626 9.84 -12.98 20.68
N LYS A 627 9.79 -11.76 21.25
CA LYS A 627 9.40 -11.48 22.64
C LYS A 627 7.88 -11.47 22.87
N ASP A 628 7.09 -11.05 21.87
CA ASP A 628 5.62 -11.14 21.89
C ASP A 628 5.13 -12.59 21.90
N HIS A 629 5.96 -13.54 21.44
CA HIS A 629 5.59 -14.94 21.20
C HIS A 629 6.49 -15.96 21.95
N PRO A 630 6.77 -15.77 23.25
CA PRO A 630 7.82 -16.49 23.99
C PRO A 630 7.53 -18.00 24.07
N VAL A 631 8.58 -18.83 24.06
CA VAL A 631 8.46 -20.30 24.21
C VAL A 631 7.73 -20.65 25.52
N ALA A 632 6.78 -21.59 25.44
CA ALA A 632 6.08 -22.09 26.62
C ALA A 632 6.99 -22.99 27.45
N ALA A 633 6.96 -22.81 28.78
CA ALA A 633 7.77 -23.53 29.75
C ALA A 633 7.13 -24.84 30.24
#